data_AF-A0AAN0N4P9-F1
#
_entry.id   AF-A0AAN0N4P9-F1
#
_cell.length_a   1.000
_cell.length_b   1.000
_cell.length_c   1.000
_cell.angle_alpha   90.00
_cell.angle_beta   90.00
_cell.angle_gamma   90.00
#
_symmetry.space_group_name_H-M   'P 1'
#
loop_
_entity.id
_entity.type
_entity.pdbx_description
1 polymer ?
#
loop_
_entity_poly.entity_id
_entity_poly.type
_entity_poly.pdbx_seq_one_letter_code
_entity_poly.pdbx_strand_id
1 'polypeptide(L)'
;MALSFEDLKNTSTEELKKQYDGIAGSTVVGLNFYRDEIARRDAEVQNQRMLDFTEQVRNMTRWITGMTAVMLILTIVNICIAWNN
;
A
#
# COMPACT_ATOMS: atom_id res chain seq x y z
N MET A 1 -27.32 22.97 -0.59
CA MET A 1 -26.92 23.03 0.83
C MET A 1 -25.61 22.26 0.96
N ALA A 2 -24.57 22.88 1.51
CA ALA A 2 -23.28 22.23 1.69
C ALA A 2 -23.40 21.17 2.80
N LEU A 3 -23.01 19.94 2.51
CA LEU A 3 -23.01 18.83 3.47
C LEU A 3 -21.98 19.08 4.58
N SER A 4 -22.30 18.67 5.80
CA SER A 4 -21.42 18.79 6.97
C SER A 4 -20.20 17.86 6.81
N PHE A 5 -19.07 18.26 7.38
CA PHE A 5 -17.83 17.48 7.42
C PHE A 5 -18.03 16.08 8.04
N GLU A 6 -18.99 15.92 8.96
CA GLU A 6 -19.34 14.64 9.56
C GLU A 6 -20.06 13.68 8.59
N ASP A 7 -20.90 14.21 7.70
CA ASP A 7 -21.59 13.40 6.68
C ASP A 7 -20.60 12.86 5.63
N LEU A 8 -19.56 13.65 5.35
CA LEU A 8 -18.46 13.31 4.44
C LEU A 8 -17.51 12.23 4.98
N LYS A 9 -17.40 12.12 6.31
CA LYS A 9 -16.58 11.11 6.96
C LYS A 9 -17.22 9.72 6.90
N ASN A 10 -18.55 9.64 6.90
CA ASN A 10 -19.30 8.38 6.84
C ASN A 10 -19.64 7.94 5.41
N THR A 11 -19.37 8.79 4.42
CA THR A 11 -19.66 8.53 3.01
C THR A 11 -18.48 7.87 2.31
N SER A 12 -18.75 6.80 1.54
CA SER A 12 -17.73 6.07 0.78
C SER A 12 -17.09 6.95 -0.31
N THR A 13 -15.82 6.71 -0.64
CA THR A 13 -15.08 7.47 -1.67
C THR A 13 -15.79 7.44 -3.03
N GLU A 14 -16.51 6.36 -3.33
CA GLU A 14 -17.28 6.20 -4.57
C GLU A 14 -18.54 7.07 -4.60
N GLU A 15 -19.27 7.16 -3.48
CA GLU A 15 -20.40 8.09 -3.34
C GLU A 15 -19.94 9.55 -3.45
N LEU A 16 -18.77 9.86 -2.89
CA LEU A 16 -18.13 11.17 -2.93
C LEU A 16 -17.82 11.61 -4.37
N LYS A 17 -17.26 10.70 -5.18
CA LYS A 17 -17.03 10.94 -6.62
C LYS A 17 -18.33 11.14 -7.39
N LYS A 18 -19.38 10.39 -7.04
CA LYS A 18 -20.70 10.50 -7.70
C LYS A 18 -21.39 11.83 -7.39
N GLN A 19 -21.25 12.31 -6.15
CA GLN A 19 -21.73 13.66 -5.77
C GLN A 19 -20.87 14.76 -6.39
N TYR A 20 -19.55 14.55 -6.51
CA TYR A 20 -18.64 15.45 -7.20
C TYR A 20 -19.03 15.63 -8.68
N ASP A 21 -19.29 14.53 -9.40
CA ASP A 21 -19.75 14.56 -10.79
C ASP A 21 -21.14 15.21 -10.93
N GLY A 22 -22.02 15.04 -9.95
CA GLY A 22 -23.33 15.71 -9.93
C GLY A 22 -23.26 17.22 -9.63
N ILE A 23 -22.26 17.66 -8.86
CA ILE A 23 -22.03 19.07 -8.49
C ILE A 23 -21.10 19.76 -9.50
N ALA A 24 -20.46 19.04 -10.41
CA ALA A 24 -19.56 19.58 -11.44
C ALA A 24 -20.18 20.68 -12.34
N GLY A 25 -21.51 20.87 -12.28
CA GLY A 25 -22.21 22.01 -12.89
C GLY A 25 -22.29 23.29 -12.04
N SER A 26 -21.94 23.30 -10.74
CA SER A 26 -22.08 24.48 -9.89
C SER A 26 -20.98 24.60 -8.82
N THR A 27 -20.36 25.78 -8.76
CA THR A 27 -19.40 26.27 -7.73
C THR A 27 -18.04 25.57 -7.61
N VAL A 28 -17.05 26.15 -8.30
CA VAL A 28 -15.60 25.84 -8.32
C VAL A 28 -14.97 25.67 -6.93
N VAL A 29 -15.46 26.38 -5.90
CA VAL A 29 -14.87 26.36 -4.55
C VAL A 29 -15.19 25.08 -3.78
N GLY A 30 -16.40 24.52 -3.96
CA GLY A 30 -16.78 23.25 -3.32
C GLY A 30 -16.03 22.06 -3.93
N LEU A 31 -15.83 22.09 -5.24
CA LEU A 31 -15.06 21.07 -5.97
C LEU A 31 -13.62 20.98 -5.46
N ASN A 32 -12.93 22.10 -5.22
CA ASN A 32 -11.56 22.04 -4.70
C ASN A 32 -11.47 21.36 -3.32
N PHE A 33 -12.42 21.62 -2.42
CA PHE A 33 -12.44 20.99 -1.09
C PHE A 33 -12.61 19.46 -1.17
N TYR A 34 -13.56 18.98 -1.99
CA TYR A 34 -13.75 17.54 -2.20
C TYR A 34 -12.53 16.89 -2.87
N ARG A 35 -11.90 17.59 -3.82
CA ARG A 35 -10.71 17.09 -4.52
C ARG A 35 -9.53 16.94 -3.57
N ASP A 36 -9.32 17.91 -2.68
CA ASP A 36 -8.23 17.86 -1.69
C ASP A 36 -8.46 16.75 -0.66
N GLU A 37 -9.70 16.52 -0.22
CA GLU A 37 -10.02 15.42 0.70
C GLU A 37 -9.87 14.04 0.03
N ILE A 38 -10.25 13.89 -1.25
CA ILE A 38 -10.00 12.67 -2.03
C ILE A 38 -8.49 12.42 -2.18
N ALA A 39 -7.72 13.46 -2.55
CA ALA A 39 -6.27 13.35 -2.70
C ALA A 39 -5.58 12.98 -1.37
N ARG A 40 -6.07 13.52 -0.26
CA ARG A 40 -5.58 13.17 1.08
C ARG A 40 -5.84 11.71 1.42
N ARG A 41 -7.05 11.20 1.19
CA ARG A 41 -7.40 9.78 1.44
C ARG A 41 -6.63 8.83 0.52
N ASP A 42 -6.47 9.17 -0.76
CA ASP A 42 -5.70 8.36 -1.71
C ASP A 42 -4.21 8.29 -1.34
N ALA A 43 -3.64 9.39 -0.85
CA ALA A 43 -2.27 9.42 -0.33
C ALA A 43 -2.11 8.52 0.90
N GLU A 44 -3.09 8.52 1.81
CA GLU A 44 -3.09 7.70 3.02
C GLU A 44 -3.20 6.19 2.70
N VAL A 45 -4.03 5.83 1.71
CA VAL A 45 -4.14 4.46 1.19
C VAL A 45 -2.86 4.01 0.46
N GLN A 46 -2.25 4.88 -0.36
CA GLN A 46 -0.96 4.57 -1.00
C GLN A 46 0.15 4.34 0.03
N ASN A 47 0.20 5.16 1.08
CA ASN A 47 1.21 5.05 2.11
C ASN A 47 1.06 3.74 2.91
N GLN A 48 -0.18 3.34 3.23
CA GLN A 48 -0.45 2.03 3.84
C GLN A 48 -0.04 0.87 2.94
N ARG A 49 -0.39 0.92 1.65
CA ARG A 49 0.05 -0.11 0.69
C ARG A 49 1.56 -0.19 0.59
N MET A 50 2.28 0.94 0.62
CA MET A 50 3.74 0.95 0.60
C MET A 50 4.34 0.29 1.84
N LEU A 51 3.75 0.49 3.02
CA LEU A 51 4.14 -0.21 4.25
C LEU A 51 3.89 -1.73 4.13
N ASP A 52 2.72 -2.14 3.64
CA ASP A 52 2.40 -3.56 3.42
C ASP A 52 3.35 -4.23 2.42
N PHE A 53 3.70 -3.53 1.35
CA PHE A 53 4.71 -3.97 0.38
C PHE A 53 6.10 -4.09 1.02
N THR A 54 6.48 -3.12 1.86
CA THR A 54 7.78 -3.12 2.56
C THR A 54 7.87 -4.30 3.54
N GLU A 55 6.78 -4.62 4.25
CA GLU A 55 6.71 -5.78 5.14
C GLU A 55 6.80 -7.11 4.38
N GLN A 56 6.10 -7.22 3.24
CA GLN A 56 6.20 -8.41 2.38
C GLN A 56 7.62 -8.62 1.86
N VAL A 57 8.27 -7.56 1.38
CA VAL A 57 9.65 -7.65 0.89
C VAL A 57 10.58 -8.09 2.03
N ARG A 58 10.44 -7.54 3.24
CA ARG A 58 11.26 -7.93 4.40
C ARG A 58 11.12 -9.42 4.74
N ASN A 59 9.91 -9.95 4.70
CA ASN A 59 9.67 -11.37 4.96
C ASN A 59 10.27 -12.24 3.85
N MET A 60 10.09 -11.86 2.58
CA MET A 60 10.68 -12.57 1.45
C MET A 60 12.22 -12.57 1.53
N THR A 61 12.85 -11.45 1.87
CA THR A 61 14.31 -11.35 2.05
C THR A 61 14.81 -12.27 3.16
N ARG A 62 14.08 -12.39 4.28
CA ARG A 62 14.45 -13.36 5.34
C ARG A 62 14.41 -14.81 4.85
N TRP A 63 13.38 -15.18 4.09
CA TRP A 63 13.27 -16.51 3.50
C TRP A 63 14.42 -16.82 2.52
N ILE A 64 14.73 -15.87 1.63
CA ILE A 64 15.84 -15.99 0.68
C ILE A 64 17.16 -16.15 1.43
N THR A 65 17.41 -15.31 2.44
CA THR A 65 18.63 -15.36 3.26
C THR A 65 18.78 -16.72 3.95
N GLY A 66 17.69 -17.26 4.50
CA GLY A 66 17.68 -18.59 5.11
C GLY A 66 18.01 -19.70 4.11
N MET A 67 17.40 -19.68 2.92
CA MET A 67 17.69 -20.64 1.85
C MET A 67 19.15 -20.56 1.38
N THR A 68 19.69 -19.36 1.18
CA THR A 68 21.09 -19.18 0.80
C THR A 68 22.05 -19.70 1.87
N ALA A 69 21.75 -19.47 3.15
CA ALA A 69 22.56 -20.00 4.25
C ALA A 69 22.56 -21.54 4.28
N VAL A 70 21.39 -22.16 4.11
CA VAL A 70 21.26 -23.63 4.03
C VAL A 70 22.03 -24.18 2.83
N MET A 71 21.88 -23.57 1.65
CA MET A 71 22.64 -23.94 0.45
C MET A 71 24.15 -23.87 0.68
N LEU A 72 24.62 -22.83 1.37
CA LEU A 72 26.03 -22.64 1.66
C LEU A 72 26.57 -23.73 2.60
N ILE A 73 25.83 -24.07 3.66
CA ILE A 73 26.18 -25.17 4.56
C ILE A 73 26.23 -26.50 3.81
N LEU A 74 25.20 -26.81 3.02
CA LEU A 74 25.14 -28.03 2.21
C LEU A 74 26.32 -28.11 1.24
N THR A 75 26.70 -26.99 0.63
CA THR A 75 27.86 -26.91 -0.28
C THR A 75 29.16 -27.23 0.45
N ILE A 76 29.37 -26.66 1.65
CA ILE A 76 30.55 -26.95 2.48
C ILE A 76 30.60 -28.43 2.87
N VAL A 77 29.48 -28.97 3.35
CA VAL A 77 29.38 -30.39 3.72
C VAL A 77 29.71 -31.29 2.53
N ASN A 78 29.16 -30.97 1.35
CA ASN A 78 29.43 -31.74 0.14
C ASN A 78 30.91 -31.72 -0.24
N ILE A 79 31.58 -30.57 -0.13
CA ILE A 79 33.03 -30.45 -0.36
C ILE A 79 33.82 -31.27 0.66
N CYS A 80 33.47 -31.20 1.95
CA CYS A 80 34.13 -31.99 2.99
C CYS A 80 33.99 -33.50 2.76
N ILE A 81 32.80 -33.96 2.38
CA ILE A 81 32.56 -35.37 2.04
C ILE A 81 33.39 -35.77 0.82
N ALA A 82 33.39 -34.95 -0.24
CA ALA A 82 34.13 -35.23 -1.46
C ALA A 82 35.66 -35.24 -1.26
N TRP A 83 36.19 -34.48 -0.30
CA TRP A 83 37.62 -34.50 0.05
C TRP A 83 38.00 -35.64 0.99
N ASN A 84 37.06 -36.17 1.76
CA ASN A 84 37.28 -37.25 2.72
C ASN A 84 37.02 -38.67 2.14
N ASN A 85 36.66 -38.77 0.86
CA ASN A 85 36.39 -40.01 0.15
C ASN A 85 37.27 -40.14 -1.09
#